data_AF-A0A383BHQ2-F1
#
_entry.id   AF-A0A383BHQ2-F1
#
_cell.length_a   1.000
_cell.length_b   1.000
_cell.length_c   1.000
_cell.angle_alpha   90.00
_cell.angle_beta   90.00
_cell.angle_gamma   90.00
#
_symmetry.space_group_name_H-M   'P 1'
#
loop_
_entity.id
_entity.type
_entity.pdbx_description
1 polymer ?
#
loop_
_entity_poly.entity_id
_entity_poly.type
_entity_poly.pdbx_seq_one_letter_code
_entity_poly.pdbx_strand_id
1 'polypeptide(L)'
;MAGLTDQPFRSICRRFGAALAVLEMATSDTKLWQTEKSRHRLMLSAENGLKIVQIAGSEARQMQAAAQAAVRLGAEVIDINMGCPAKKVCRKQAGSAL
;
A
#
# COMPACT_ATOMS: atom_id res chain seq x y z
N MET A 1 0.47 -7.47 3.51
CA MET A 1 1.79 -8.09 3.80
C MET A 1 2.67 -8.04 2.55
N ALA A 2 3.82 -7.36 2.59
CA ALA A 2 4.70 -7.25 1.43
C ALA A 2 5.23 -8.63 0.97
N GLY A 3 5.08 -8.94 -0.32
CA GLY A 3 5.44 -10.19 -0.97
C GLY A 3 4.42 -11.31 -0.85
N LEU A 4 3.28 -11.09 -0.19
CA LEU A 4 2.27 -12.12 0.09
C LEU A 4 0.87 -11.70 -0.36
N THR A 5 0.41 -10.52 0.08
CA THR A 5 -0.91 -10.02 -0.28
C THR A 5 -0.86 -9.34 -1.63
N ASP A 6 -0.51 -10.04 -2.69
CA ASP A 6 -0.66 -9.57 -4.08
C ASP A 6 -2.14 -9.71 -4.55
N GLN A 7 -2.45 -9.30 -5.78
CA GLN A 7 -3.83 -9.32 -6.27
C GLN A 7 -4.43 -10.75 -6.31
N PRO A 8 -3.73 -11.78 -6.83
CA PRO A 8 -4.25 -13.15 -6.82
C PRO A 8 -4.55 -13.67 -5.41
N PHE A 9 -3.63 -13.46 -4.46
CA PHE A 9 -3.83 -13.89 -3.09
C PHE A 9 -5.05 -13.21 -2.45
N ARG A 10 -5.17 -11.88 -2.60
CA ARG A 10 -6.32 -11.13 -2.07
C ARG A 10 -7.64 -11.58 -2.70
N SER A 11 -7.64 -11.90 -4.00
CA SER A 11 -8.84 -12.42 -4.69
C SER A 11 -9.30 -13.75 -4.10
N ILE A 12 -8.35 -14.67 -3.83
CA ILE A 12 -8.64 -15.93 -3.15
C ILE A 12 -9.20 -15.69 -1.75
N CYS A 13 -8.55 -14.85 -0.94
CA CYS A 13 -9.04 -14.55 0.41
C CYS A 13 -10.49 -14.03 0.41
N ARG A 14 -10.84 -13.14 -0.52
CA ARG A 14 -12.21 -12.62 -0.65
C ARG A 14 -13.21 -13.69 -1.09
N ARG A 15 -12.82 -14.60 -1.99
CA ARG A 15 -13.64 -15.76 -2.37
C ARG A 15 -13.98 -16.65 -1.16
N PHE A 16 -13.10 -16.70 -0.16
CA PHE A 16 -13.32 -17.42 1.10
C PHE A 16 -13.92 -16.54 2.22
N GLY A 17 -14.47 -15.37 1.89
CA GLY A 17 -15.24 -14.55 2.83
C GLY A 17 -14.46 -13.49 3.59
N ALA A 18 -13.20 -13.18 3.22
CA ALA A 18 -12.50 -12.04 3.80
C ALA A 18 -13.23 -10.73 3.48
N ALA A 19 -13.71 -10.03 4.51
CA ALA A 19 -14.44 -8.77 4.35
C ALA A 19 -13.54 -7.63 3.83
N LEU A 20 -12.27 -7.62 4.24
CA LEU A 20 -11.28 -6.63 3.83
C LEU A 20 -9.97 -7.31 3.45
N ALA A 21 -9.31 -6.77 2.43
CA ALA A 21 -7.94 -7.14 2.09
C ALA A 21 -7.17 -5.89 1.68
N VAL A 22 -5.99 -5.70 2.25
CA VAL A 22 -5.14 -4.52 2.05
C VAL A 22 -4.02 -4.87 1.08
N LEU A 23 -3.68 -3.92 0.20
CA LEU A 23 -2.55 -4.05 -0.71
C LEU A 23 -1.22 -4.26 0.02
N GLU A 24 -0.22 -4.70 -0.73
CA GLU A 24 1.16 -4.57 -0.25
C GLU A 24 1.50 -3.11 0.05
N MET A 25 2.29 -2.89 1.11
CA MET A 25 2.77 -1.58 1.50
C MET A 25 3.52 -0.87 0.36
N ALA A 26 3.08 0.33 0.03
CA ALA A 26 3.74 1.26 -0.87
C ALA A 26 4.55 2.31 -0.07
N THR A 27 5.63 2.79 -0.67
CA THR A 27 6.40 3.94 -0.13
C THR A 27 5.64 5.25 -0.36
N SER A 28 5.80 6.23 0.52
CA SER A 28 5.28 7.60 0.30
C SER A 28 6.00 8.35 -0.84
N ASP A 29 7.19 7.89 -1.24
CA ASP A 29 7.89 8.45 -2.40
C ASP A 29 7.30 7.94 -3.72
N THR A 30 6.39 8.72 -4.29
CA THR A 30 5.67 8.38 -5.53
C THR A 30 6.57 8.28 -6.76
N LYS A 31 7.81 8.82 -6.72
CA LYS A 31 8.77 8.66 -7.83
C LYS A 31 9.11 7.18 -8.05
N LEU A 32 9.07 6.37 -6.98
CA LEU A 32 9.36 4.94 -7.02
C LEU A 32 8.16 4.09 -7.50
N TRP A 33 7.00 4.71 -7.73
CA TRP A 33 5.78 4.00 -8.12
C TRP A 33 5.78 3.58 -9.59
N GLN A 34 6.67 4.16 -10.40
CA GLN A 34 6.82 3.80 -11.81
C GLN A 34 7.62 2.51 -12.03
N THR A 35 8.30 2.00 -11.00
CA THR A 35 8.98 0.70 -11.08
C THR A 35 7.97 -0.41 -11.34
N GLU A 36 8.35 -1.41 -12.14
CA GLU A 36 7.48 -2.54 -12.49
C GLU A 36 6.86 -3.19 -11.24
N LYS A 37 7.68 -3.40 -10.21
CA LYS A 37 7.24 -3.95 -8.92
C LYS A 37 6.15 -3.10 -8.26
N SER A 38 6.31 -1.78 -8.24
CA SER A 38 5.31 -0.89 -7.65
C SER A 38 4.03 -0.81 -8.49
N ARG A 39 4.15 -0.84 -9.83
CA ARG A 39 3.00 -0.87 -10.74
C ARG A 39 2.12 -2.11 -10.54
N HIS A 40 2.73 -3.29 -10.39
CA HIS A 40 2.00 -4.50 -10.06
C HIS A 40 1.29 -4.42 -8.72
N ARG A 41 1.95 -3.86 -7.69
CA ARG A 41 1.36 -3.67 -6.37
C ARG A 41 0.17 -2.72 -6.37
N LEU A 42 0.24 -1.66 -7.17
CA LEU A 42 -0.73 -0.58 -7.24
C LEU A 42 -1.75 -0.75 -8.39
N MET A 43 -1.89 -1.95 -8.94
CA MET A 43 -2.85 -2.26 -10.00
C MET A 43 -4.27 -2.42 -9.43
N LEU A 44 -4.90 -1.30 -9.07
CA LEU A 44 -6.23 -1.28 -8.42
C LEU A 44 -7.38 -1.73 -9.32
N SER A 45 -7.22 -1.65 -10.64
CA SER A 45 -8.24 -2.09 -11.59
C SER A 45 -8.50 -3.60 -11.55
N ALA A 46 -7.54 -4.38 -11.05
CA ALA A 46 -7.67 -5.83 -10.89
C ALA A 46 -8.25 -6.23 -9.52
N GLU A 47 -8.51 -5.29 -8.61
CA GLU A 47 -9.10 -5.58 -7.30
C GLU A 47 -10.61 -5.79 -7.39
N ASN A 48 -11.07 -6.90 -6.79
CA ASN A 48 -12.47 -7.14 -6.50
C ASN A 48 -12.76 -6.69 -5.07
N GLY A 49 -13.71 -5.77 -4.86
CA GLY A 49 -14.06 -5.23 -3.54
C GLY A 49 -13.33 -3.92 -3.19
N LEU A 50 -13.34 -3.55 -1.90
CA LEU A 50 -12.81 -2.27 -1.42
C LEU A 50 -11.30 -2.13 -1.70
N LYS A 51 -10.91 -1.02 -2.32
CA LYS A 51 -9.53 -0.71 -2.74
C LYS A 51 -8.78 0.04 -1.64
N ILE A 52 -8.05 -0.71 -0.81
CA ILE A 52 -7.29 -0.16 0.33
C ILE A 52 -5.80 -0.12 0.00
N VAL A 53 -5.24 1.08 -0.13
CA VAL A 53 -3.80 1.29 -0.35
C VAL A 53 -3.13 1.62 0.98
N GLN A 54 -2.16 0.79 1.38
CA GLN A 54 -1.30 1.07 2.53
C GLN A 54 -0.04 1.82 2.10
N ILE A 55 0.22 2.99 2.69
CA ILE A 55 1.42 3.80 2.46
C ILE A 55 2.29 3.89 3.72
N ALA A 56 3.61 4.01 3.53
CA ALA A 56 4.58 4.20 4.61
C ALA A 56 5.59 5.28 4.27
N GLY A 57 5.82 6.19 5.21
CA GLY A 57 6.74 7.32 5.10
C GLY A 57 6.67 8.18 6.36
N SER A 58 7.59 9.13 6.47
CA SER A 58 7.76 9.97 7.68
C SER A 58 7.58 11.46 7.43
N GLU A 59 7.59 11.90 6.17
CA GLU A 59 7.46 13.31 5.81
C GLU A 59 6.02 13.62 5.41
N ALA A 60 5.39 14.57 6.10
CA ALA A 60 3.96 14.86 5.98
C ALA A 60 3.53 15.24 4.56
N ARG A 61 4.32 16.06 3.84
CA ARG A 61 4.00 16.47 2.45
C ARG A 61 4.13 15.30 1.49
N GLN A 62 5.12 14.43 1.69
CA GLN A 62 5.21 13.20 0.89
C GLN A 62 4.04 12.26 1.15
N MET A 63 3.64 12.07 2.41
CA MET A 63 2.48 11.26 2.78
C MET A 63 1.19 11.80 2.15
N GLN A 64 0.97 13.12 2.21
CA GLN A 64 -0.15 13.78 1.54
C GLN A 64 -0.14 13.52 0.03
N ALA A 65 1.00 13.73 -0.63
CA ALA A 65 1.12 13.53 -2.08
C ALA A 65 0.87 12.07 -2.49
N ALA A 66 1.36 11.11 -1.70
CA ALA A 66 1.13 9.69 -1.91
C ALA A 66 -0.35 9.30 -1.73
N ALA A 67 -1.02 9.82 -0.68
CA ALA A 67 -2.43 9.60 -0.46
C ALA A 67 -3.27 10.14 -1.64
N GLN A 68 -3.00 11.37 -2.08
CA GLN A 68 -3.68 11.94 -3.25
C GLN A 68 -3.41 11.16 -4.54
N ALA A 69 -2.18 10.65 -4.72
CA ALA A 69 -1.84 9.81 -5.86
C ALA A 69 -2.58 8.47 -5.82
N ALA A 70 -2.67 7.82 -4.67
CA ALA A 70 -3.44 6.60 -4.49
C ALA A 70 -4.93 6.81 -4.78
N VAL A 71 -5.52 7.91 -4.31
CA VAL A 71 -6.91 8.27 -4.64
C VAL A 71 -7.09 8.44 -6.15
N ARG A 72 -6.17 9.11 -6.86
CA ARG A 72 -6.22 9.23 -8.32
C ARG A 72 -6.12 7.89 -9.06
N LEU A 73 -5.47 6.88 -8.45
CA LEU A 73 -5.45 5.51 -8.99
C LEU A 73 -6.74 4.73 -8.70
N GLY A 74 -7.63 5.27 -7.88
CA GLY A 74 -8.91 4.65 -7.50
C GLY A 74 -8.91 4.01 -6.11
N ALA A 75 -8.01 4.39 -5.20
CA ALA A 75 -8.08 3.96 -3.81
C ALA A 75 -9.30 4.58 -3.11
N GLU A 76 -10.01 3.77 -2.34
CA GLU A 76 -11.18 4.17 -1.55
C GLU A 76 -10.82 4.36 -0.07
N VAL A 77 -9.77 3.69 0.38
CA VAL A 77 -9.22 3.83 1.74
C VAL A 77 -7.71 3.98 1.65
N ILE A 78 -7.19 4.95 2.40
CA ILE A 78 -5.76 5.13 2.62
C ILE A 78 -5.44 4.63 4.03
N ASP A 79 -4.58 3.63 4.10
CA ASP A 79 -4.06 3.08 5.34
C ASP A 79 -2.61 3.55 5.55
N ILE A 80 -2.26 3.96 6.77
CA ILE A 80 -0.91 4.44 7.09
C ILE A 80 -0.21 3.36 7.91
N ASN A 81 0.90 2.84 7.38
CA ASN A 81 1.69 1.86 8.12
C ASN A 81 2.48 2.53 9.25
N MET A 82 2.01 2.34 10.48
CA MET A 82 2.68 2.78 11.71
C MET A 82 3.28 1.60 12.51
N GLY A 83 3.48 0.44 11.86
CA GLY A 83 3.76 -0.81 12.58
C GLY A 83 4.89 -1.68 12.02
N CYS A 84 5.40 -1.41 10.81
CA CYS A 84 6.43 -2.27 10.20
C CYS A 84 7.78 -2.11 10.93
N PRO A 85 8.38 -3.20 11.48
CA PRO A 85 9.67 -3.14 12.19
C PRO A 85 10.88 -3.39 11.27
N ALA A 86 10.66 -3.53 9.95
CA ALA A 86 11.73 -3.88 9.03
C ALA A 86 12.80 -2.78 9.00
N LYS A 87 14.08 -3.15 9.19
CA LYS A 87 15.21 -2.20 9.27
C LYS A 87 15.20 -1.13 8.16
N LYS A 88 14.87 -1.50 6.92
CA LYS A 88 14.82 -0.59 5.77
C LYS A 88 13.72 0.48 5.89
N VAL A 89 12.63 0.17 6.58
CA VAL A 89 11.50 1.08 6.83
C VAL A 89 11.81 1.97 8.03
N CYS A 90 12.26 1.39 9.15
CA CYS A 90 12.60 2.15 10.35
C CYS A 90 13.77 3.13 10.12
N ARG A 91 14.75 2.78 9.26
CA ARG A 91 15.83 3.70 8.86
C ARG A 91 15.34 4.97 8.14
N LYS A 92 14.10 4.97 7.66
CA LYS A 92 13.43 6.14 7.07
C LYS A 92 12.49 6.83 8.06
N GLN A 93 12.54 6.46 9.35
CA GLN A 93 11.65 6.94 10.42
C GLN A 93 10.18 6.65 10.12
N ALA A 94 9.90 5.54 9.44
CA ALA A 94 8.55 5.12 9.08
C ALA A 94 8.22 3.76 9.71
N GLY A 95 6.99 3.28 9.55
CA GLY A 95 6.56 2.02 10.15
C GLY A 95 6.50 2.16 11.67
N SER A 96 7.07 1.22 12.42
CA SER A 96 7.05 1.27 13.89
C SER A 96 7.99 2.31 14.51
N ALA A 97 8.72 3.07 13.69
CA ALA A 97 9.62 4.15 14.11
C ALA A 97 9.06 5.55 13.77
N LEU A 98 7.77 5.62 13.40
CA LEU A 98 7.04 6.85 13.11
C LEU A 98 6.73 7.62 14.41
#